data_AF-A0A928JHU5-F1
#
_entry.id   AF-A0A928JHU5-F1
#
_cell.length_a   1.000
_cell.length_b   1.000
_cell.length_c   1.000
_cell.angle_alpha   90.00
_cell.angle_beta   90.00
_cell.angle_gamma   90.00
#
_symmetry.space_group_name_H-M   'P 1'
#
loop_
_entity.id
_entity.type
_entity.pdbx_description
1 polymer ?
#
loop_
_entity_poly.entity_id
_entity_poly.type
_entity_poly.pdbx_seq_one_letter_code
_entity_poly.pdbx_strand_id
1 'polypeptide(L)'
;MSTADKLVTVAENVDKVYNAGYEAGKAEGDGLPAEFEWAKHTINKPLFNDDSWATENTVIYMPNVSNISEIFYNKNLTKIKTLTVKTDVPVTNANYFLKAQNNVSYAFLEKLILECDFSQCDNFSQFLQFQRKLVSIEGQPLNLSSAVSFNFSYLEALESFRVERETIKVDFYVAASSNLDSETIQSIVDGLADLTGGDAKTLILHSTVKGKLTETQLATITGKNWTVA
;
A
#
# COMPACT_ATOMS: atom_id res chain seq x y z
N MET A 1 -12.46 -12.34 25.31
CA MET A 1 -13.54 -11.73 24.50
C MET A 1 -12.94 -11.48 23.13
N SER A 2 -13.43 -12.13 22.07
CA SER A 2 -12.95 -11.83 20.71
C SER A 2 -13.39 -10.41 20.36
N THR A 3 -12.43 -9.51 20.14
CA THR A 3 -12.70 -8.19 19.59
C THR A 3 -13.29 -8.40 18.20
N ALA A 4 -14.61 -8.28 18.06
CA ALA A 4 -15.28 -8.45 16.78
C ALA A 4 -14.72 -7.43 15.78
N ASP A 5 -14.38 -7.88 14.57
CA ASP A 5 -13.90 -7.00 13.52
C ASP A 5 -14.93 -5.92 13.22
N LYS A 6 -14.50 -4.65 13.23
CA LYS A 6 -15.38 -3.54 12.85
C LYS A 6 -15.24 -3.27 11.37
N LEU A 7 -16.31 -3.57 10.62
CA LEU A 7 -16.44 -3.17 9.24
C LEU A 7 -16.79 -1.67 9.15
N VAL A 8 -16.01 -0.95 8.37
CA VAL A 8 -16.17 0.46 8.05
C VAL A 8 -16.31 0.53 6.54
N THR A 9 -17.55 0.66 6.07
CA THR A 9 -17.81 0.85 4.65
C THR A 9 -17.66 2.33 4.33
N VAL A 10 -16.70 2.66 3.48
CA VAL A 10 -16.40 4.03 3.11
C VAL A 10 -17.57 4.70 2.38
N ALA A 11 -18.49 3.94 1.76
CA ALA A 11 -19.75 4.48 1.25
C ALA A 11 -20.52 5.30 2.31
N GLU A 12 -20.55 4.90 3.59
CA GLU A 12 -21.29 5.63 4.64
C GLU A 12 -20.62 6.94 5.10
N ASN A 13 -19.30 7.07 4.92
CA ASN A 13 -18.53 8.27 5.29
C ASN A 13 -18.21 9.16 4.09
N VAL A 14 -17.96 8.58 2.91
CA VAL A 14 -17.95 9.30 1.64
C VAL A 14 -19.33 9.88 1.41
N ASP A 15 -20.44 9.17 1.59
CA ASP A 15 -21.77 9.80 1.48
C ASP A 15 -21.96 10.97 2.46
N LYS A 16 -21.42 10.94 3.68
CA LYS A 16 -21.52 12.09 4.60
C LYS A 16 -20.65 13.28 4.19
N VAL A 17 -19.40 13.04 3.81
CA VAL A 17 -18.46 14.10 3.38
C VAL A 17 -18.83 14.62 1.98
N TYR A 18 -19.26 13.72 1.09
CA TYR A 18 -19.83 13.98 -0.23
C TYR A 18 -21.14 14.73 -0.11
N ASN A 19 -22.12 14.29 0.71
CA ASN A 19 -23.38 15.02 0.89
C ASN A 19 -23.16 16.42 1.46
N ALA A 20 -22.19 16.61 2.36
CA ALA A 20 -21.85 17.94 2.85
C ALA A 20 -21.26 18.85 1.74
N GLY A 21 -20.38 18.32 0.89
CA GLY A 21 -19.84 19.05 -0.27
C GLY A 21 -20.85 19.25 -1.41
N TYR A 22 -21.71 18.26 -1.64
CA TYR A 22 -22.77 18.22 -2.64
C TYR A 22 -23.90 19.21 -2.29
N GLU A 23 -24.36 19.23 -1.03
CA GLU A 23 -25.36 20.20 -0.58
C GLU A 23 -24.79 21.63 -0.54
N ALA A 24 -23.49 21.80 -0.27
CA ALA A 24 -22.82 23.09 -0.39
C ALA A 24 -22.77 23.59 -1.86
N GLY A 25 -22.37 22.73 -2.81
CA GLY A 25 -22.35 23.08 -4.24
C GLY A 25 -23.75 23.34 -4.82
N LYS A 26 -24.76 22.59 -4.37
CA LYS A 26 -26.17 22.78 -4.75
C LYS A 26 -26.75 24.10 -4.22
N ALA A 27 -26.29 24.58 -3.07
CA ALA A 27 -26.67 25.89 -2.53
C ALA A 27 -26.09 27.06 -3.34
N GLU A 28 -25.01 26.84 -4.10
CA GLU A 28 -24.35 27.86 -4.93
C GLU A 28 -24.92 27.95 -6.36
N GLY A 29 -25.85 27.06 -6.76
CA GLY A 29 -26.74 27.28 -7.90
C GLY A 29 -26.22 26.88 -9.29
N ASP A 30 -25.02 26.32 -9.40
CA ASP A 30 -24.48 25.84 -10.68
C ASP A 30 -24.81 24.36 -10.88
N GLY A 31 -25.55 24.04 -11.94
CA GLY A 31 -25.87 22.65 -12.31
C GLY A 31 -24.62 21.78 -12.36
N LEU A 32 -24.69 20.59 -11.77
CA LEU A 32 -23.55 19.69 -11.51
C LEU A 32 -22.65 19.51 -12.75
N PRO A 33 -21.42 20.03 -12.73
CA PRO A 33 -20.48 19.78 -13.80
C PRO A 33 -19.95 18.32 -13.71
N ALA A 34 -19.53 17.75 -14.84
CA ALA A 34 -18.99 16.38 -14.97
C ALA A 34 -17.84 16.08 -13.97
N GLU A 35 -17.25 17.14 -13.44
CA GLU A 35 -16.34 17.18 -12.32
C GLU A 35 -16.97 16.83 -10.94
N PHE A 36 -18.05 16.05 -10.88
CA PHE A 36 -18.51 15.40 -9.64
C PHE A 36 -18.56 13.87 -9.73
N GLU A 37 -18.47 13.30 -10.94
CA GLU A 37 -18.33 11.84 -11.13
C GLU A 37 -16.92 11.35 -10.77
N TRP A 38 -15.86 12.14 -11.02
CA TRP A 38 -14.50 11.77 -10.58
C TRP A 38 -14.38 11.69 -9.05
N ALA A 39 -15.16 12.48 -8.31
CA ALA A 39 -15.14 12.49 -6.84
C ALA A 39 -15.71 11.19 -6.24
N LYS A 40 -16.55 10.44 -6.97
CA LYS A 40 -17.02 9.11 -6.55
C LYS A 40 -15.94 8.03 -6.63
N HIS A 41 -14.94 8.24 -7.49
CA HIS A 41 -13.88 7.28 -7.78
C HIS A 41 -12.53 7.65 -7.16
N THR A 42 -12.44 8.82 -6.51
CA THR A 42 -11.16 9.41 -6.10
C THR A 42 -11.18 9.93 -4.67
N ILE A 43 -10.31 9.38 -3.81
CA ILE A 43 -10.01 9.94 -2.48
C ILE A 43 -8.78 10.84 -2.63
N ASN A 44 -8.99 12.17 -2.63
CA ASN A 44 -7.93 13.18 -2.67
C ASN A 44 -7.81 13.99 -1.35
N LYS A 45 -8.40 13.50 -0.25
CA LYS A 45 -8.31 14.11 1.08
C LYS A 45 -8.25 13.02 2.15
N PRO A 46 -7.63 13.28 3.33
CA PRO A 46 -7.63 12.33 4.44
C PRO A 46 -9.06 11.99 4.84
N LEU A 47 -9.45 10.72 4.70
CA LEU A 47 -10.81 10.26 4.93
C LEU A 47 -11.12 10.12 6.42
N PHE A 48 -10.08 9.86 7.22
CA PHE A 48 -10.18 9.63 8.66
C PHE A 48 -9.32 10.63 9.43
N ASN A 49 -9.95 11.49 10.24
CA ASN A 49 -9.27 12.56 10.97
C ASN A 49 -8.81 12.18 12.39
N ASP A 50 -9.39 11.13 12.96
CA ASP A 50 -9.00 10.51 14.24
C ASP A 50 -9.14 8.98 14.13
N ASP A 51 -8.98 8.24 15.24
CA ASP A 51 -9.21 6.79 15.31
C ASP A 51 -10.43 6.42 16.19
N SER A 52 -11.36 7.35 16.42
CA SER A 52 -12.57 7.12 17.22
C SER A 52 -13.52 6.09 16.59
N TRP A 53 -13.49 6.00 15.26
CA TRP A 53 -14.27 5.07 14.47
C TRP A 53 -13.65 3.67 14.39
N ALA A 54 -12.37 3.51 14.76
CA ALA A 54 -11.63 2.28 14.57
C ALA A 54 -11.56 1.42 15.84
N THR A 55 -11.36 0.12 15.64
CA THR A 55 -11.02 -0.86 16.68
C THR A 55 -9.62 -1.42 16.43
N GLU A 56 -9.14 -2.28 17.33
CA GLU A 56 -7.85 -2.97 17.16
C GLU A 56 -7.75 -3.71 15.83
N ASN A 57 -8.83 -4.40 15.44
CA ASN A 57 -9.01 -4.97 14.11
C ASN A 57 -10.06 -4.15 13.36
N THR A 58 -9.67 -3.56 12.24
CA THR A 58 -10.52 -2.67 11.45
C THR A 58 -10.51 -3.10 10.00
N VAL A 59 -11.67 -3.16 9.37
CA VAL A 59 -11.83 -3.43 7.94
C VAL A 59 -12.37 -2.19 7.26
N ILE A 60 -11.68 -1.70 6.25
CA ILE A 60 -12.12 -0.62 5.37
C ILE A 60 -12.52 -1.23 4.03
N TYR A 61 -13.79 -1.07 3.68
CA TYR A 61 -14.29 -1.43 2.35
C TYR A 61 -14.63 -0.19 1.54
N MET A 62 -14.01 -0.05 0.37
CA MET A 62 -14.15 1.07 -0.56
C MET A 62 -14.66 0.57 -1.92
N PRO A 63 -15.96 0.33 -2.06
CA PRO A 63 -16.54 -0.04 -3.34
C PRO A 63 -16.42 1.12 -4.35
N ASN A 64 -16.10 0.79 -5.59
CA ASN A 64 -15.93 1.65 -6.76
C ASN A 64 -14.86 2.74 -6.62
N VAL A 65 -13.92 2.60 -5.68
CA VAL A 65 -12.81 3.54 -5.49
C VAL A 65 -11.54 2.97 -6.11
N SER A 66 -11.03 3.62 -7.16
CA SER A 66 -9.76 3.23 -7.81
C SER A 66 -8.57 4.06 -7.34
N ASN A 67 -8.78 5.30 -6.88
CA ASN A 67 -7.73 6.07 -6.25
C ASN A 67 -7.86 6.04 -4.72
N ILE A 68 -6.96 5.30 -4.08
CA ILE A 68 -6.87 5.10 -2.63
C ILE A 68 -5.78 5.98 -2.00
N SER A 69 -5.36 7.04 -2.68
CA SER A 69 -4.32 7.92 -2.16
C SER A 69 -4.74 8.61 -0.86
N GLU A 70 -3.77 8.87 0.01
CA GLU A 70 -3.92 9.72 1.20
C GLU A 70 -5.00 9.30 2.22
N ILE A 71 -5.52 8.06 2.19
CA ILE A 71 -6.62 7.62 3.08
C ILE A 71 -6.34 7.95 4.54
N PHE A 72 -5.09 7.76 4.98
CA PHE A 72 -4.65 8.06 6.34
C PHE A 72 -3.53 9.08 6.42
N TYR A 73 -3.36 9.91 5.39
CA TYR A 73 -2.23 10.82 5.29
C TYR A 73 -2.03 11.61 6.58
N ASN A 74 -0.84 11.44 7.17
CA ASN A 74 -0.35 12.23 8.27
C ASN A 74 -1.12 12.05 9.60
N LYS A 75 -1.63 10.84 9.88
CA LYS A 75 -2.44 10.57 11.09
C LYS A 75 -1.77 9.62 12.08
N ASN A 76 -2.04 9.88 13.36
CA ASN A 76 -1.72 8.97 14.47
C ASN A 76 -2.87 7.98 14.66
N LEU A 77 -2.84 6.82 13.98
CA LEU A 77 -3.73 5.72 14.36
C LEU A 77 -3.10 5.02 15.57
N THR A 78 -3.71 5.21 16.74
CA THR A 78 -3.17 4.71 18.01
C THR A 78 -3.82 3.41 18.47
N LYS A 79 -4.95 3.05 17.85
CA LYS A 79 -5.73 1.86 18.24
C LYS A 79 -5.60 0.69 17.29
N ILE A 80 -5.31 0.93 16.01
CA ILE A 80 -5.39 -0.11 14.98
C ILE A 80 -4.10 -0.92 14.98
N LYS A 81 -4.24 -2.23 15.20
CA LYS A 81 -3.15 -3.20 15.03
C LYS A 81 -3.27 -4.00 13.75
N THR A 82 -4.49 -4.36 13.37
CA THR A 82 -4.80 -5.01 12.11
C THR A 82 -5.72 -4.13 11.28
N LEU A 83 -5.27 -3.77 10.09
CA LEU A 83 -6.07 -3.05 9.11
C LEU A 83 -6.28 -3.93 7.88
N THR A 84 -7.52 -4.19 7.51
CA THR A 84 -7.87 -4.77 6.21
C THR A 84 -8.39 -3.67 5.30
N VAL A 85 -7.92 -3.61 4.06
CA VAL A 85 -8.40 -2.66 3.05
C VAL A 85 -8.81 -3.42 1.80
N LYS A 86 -10.04 -3.13 1.34
CA LYS A 86 -10.66 -3.81 0.20
C LYS A 86 -11.25 -2.82 -0.80
N THR A 87 -11.02 -3.05 -2.08
CA THR A 87 -11.72 -2.43 -3.21
C THR A 87 -12.34 -3.51 -4.09
N ASP A 88 -13.33 -3.16 -4.91
CA ASP A 88 -13.94 -4.04 -5.92
C ASP A 88 -13.52 -3.68 -7.36
N VAL A 89 -12.83 -2.54 -7.53
CA VAL A 89 -12.24 -2.07 -8.78
C VAL A 89 -10.70 -2.02 -8.66
N PRO A 90 -9.97 -2.15 -9.79
CA PRO A 90 -8.52 -1.98 -9.80
C PRO A 90 -8.11 -0.61 -9.25
N VAL A 91 -7.08 -0.63 -8.40
CA VAL A 91 -6.44 0.57 -7.87
C VAL A 91 -5.57 1.17 -8.97
N THR A 92 -5.75 2.47 -9.22
CA THR A 92 -4.98 3.24 -10.20
C THR A 92 -3.95 4.17 -9.52
N ASN A 93 -4.14 4.50 -8.24
CA ASN A 93 -3.23 5.35 -7.49
C ASN A 93 -3.28 5.01 -6.00
N ALA A 94 -2.11 4.81 -5.40
CA ALA A 94 -1.95 4.50 -3.98
C ALA A 94 -0.93 5.42 -3.29
N ASN A 95 -0.65 6.58 -3.88
CA ASN A 95 0.25 7.57 -3.30
C ASN A 95 -0.17 7.91 -1.85
N TYR A 96 0.79 7.91 -0.92
CA TYR A 96 0.53 8.26 0.48
C TYR A 96 -0.55 7.45 1.21
N PHE A 97 -0.92 6.26 0.72
CA PHE A 97 -2.02 5.45 1.24
C PHE A 97 -2.00 5.33 2.78
N LEU A 98 -0.87 4.90 3.35
CA LEU A 98 -0.59 4.91 4.79
C LEU A 98 0.73 5.65 5.05
N LYS A 99 0.68 6.98 5.13
CA LYS A 99 1.85 7.80 5.48
C LYS A 99 1.73 8.45 6.86
N ALA A 100 2.79 8.32 7.65
CA ALA A 100 2.86 8.81 9.03
C ALA A 100 3.47 10.22 9.11
N GLN A 101 3.00 11.07 10.04
CA GLN A 101 3.73 12.30 10.40
C GLN A 101 4.87 11.96 11.36
N ASN A 102 6.10 12.08 10.88
CA ASN A 102 7.31 11.97 11.69
C ASN A 102 7.50 10.56 12.31
N ASN A 103 8.64 10.35 12.99
CA ASN A 103 9.05 9.06 13.60
C ASN A 103 8.12 8.51 14.70
N VAL A 104 6.91 9.07 14.88
CA VAL A 104 6.02 8.80 16.02
C VAL A 104 4.66 8.23 15.58
N SER A 105 4.28 8.37 14.30
CA SER A 105 2.96 7.99 13.82
C SER A 105 2.91 6.52 13.33
N TYR A 106 1.81 5.83 13.69
CA TYR A 106 1.53 4.37 13.58
C TYR A 106 2.40 3.46 14.44
N ALA A 107 2.61 3.84 15.70
CA ALA A 107 3.26 2.99 16.70
C ALA A 107 2.54 1.65 16.99
N PHE A 108 1.43 1.32 16.31
CA PHE A 108 0.57 0.19 16.63
C PHE A 108 0.17 -0.70 15.44
N LEU A 109 0.23 -0.22 14.20
CA LEU A 109 -0.16 -1.06 13.06
C LEU A 109 0.90 -2.14 12.85
N GLU A 110 0.53 -3.39 13.16
CA GLU A 110 1.38 -4.57 13.07
C GLU A 110 1.07 -5.37 11.80
N LYS A 111 -0.18 -5.31 11.32
CA LYS A 111 -0.69 -6.14 10.23
C LYS A 111 -1.56 -5.33 9.26
N LEU A 112 -1.22 -5.41 7.98
CA LEU A 112 -2.01 -4.85 6.88
C LEU A 112 -2.49 -5.99 5.98
N ILE A 113 -3.79 -6.09 5.71
CA ILE A 113 -4.37 -7.06 4.79
C ILE A 113 -4.91 -6.30 3.57
N LEU A 114 -4.35 -6.55 2.39
CA LEU A 114 -4.74 -5.91 1.15
C LEU A 114 -5.58 -6.87 0.29
N GLU A 115 -6.86 -6.56 0.17
CA GLU A 115 -7.80 -7.17 -0.77
C GLU A 115 -8.07 -6.18 -1.92
N CYS A 116 -7.01 -5.71 -2.55
CA CYS A 116 -7.06 -4.72 -3.64
C CYS A 116 -6.32 -5.27 -4.86
N ASP A 117 -6.84 -5.02 -6.06
CA ASP A 117 -6.14 -5.30 -7.32
C ASP A 117 -5.26 -4.09 -7.68
N PHE A 118 -3.95 -4.26 -7.65
CA PHE A 118 -2.97 -3.20 -7.96
C PHE A 118 -2.46 -3.24 -9.40
N SER A 119 -3.01 -4.09 -10.28
CA SER A 119 -2.53 -4.28 -11.66
C SER A 119 -2.49 -3.00 -12.51
N GLN A 120 -3.31 -2.00 -12.17
CA GLN A 120 -3.37 -0.71 -12.86
C GLN A 120 -2.76 0.45 -12.07
N CYS A 121 -2.13 0.19 -10.93
CA CYS A 121 -1.57 1.22 -10.08
C CYS A 121 -0.17 1.59 -10.58
N ASP A 122 -0.02 2.81 -11.09
CA ASP A 122 1.28 3.31 -11.53
C ASP A 122 2.02 4.07 -10.42
N ASN A 123 1.27 4.69 -9.51
CA ASN A 123 1.78 5.57 -8.48
C ASN A 123 1.73 4.94 -7.07
N PHE A 124 2.88 4.42 -6.64
CA PHE A 124 3.13 3.93 -5.27
C PHE A 124 3.99 4.88 -4.42
N SER A 125 4.05 6.16 -4.81
CA SER A 125 4.86 7.14 -4.10
C SER A 125 4.47 7.16 -2.62
N GLN A 126 5.43 6.86 -1.74
CA GLN A 126 5.21 6.88 -0.28
C GLN A 126 4.03 6.00 0.20
N PHE A 127 3.68 4.93 -0.53
CA PHE A 127 2.53 4.03 -0.29
C PHE A 127 2.39 3.59 1.17
N LEU A 128 3.49 3.20 1.82
CA LEU A 128 3.54 2.75 3.23
C LEU A 128 4.65 3.46 4.02
N GLN A 129 4.87 4.75 3.79
CA GLN A 129 6.01 5.44 4.39
C GLN A 129 5.86 5.56 5.93
N PHE A 130 6.95 5.25 6.65
CA PHE A 130 7.06 5.38 8.11
C PHE A 130 6.19 4.41 8.94
N GLN A 131 5.77 3.27 8.37
CA GLN A 131 5.10 2.20 9.14
C GLN A 131 6.11 1.31 9.88
N ARG A 132 6.87 1.88 10.83
CA ARG A 132 7.99 1.19 11.49
C ARG A 132 7.61 -0.04 12.33
N LYS A 133 6.32 -0.19 12.68
CA LYS A 133 5.78 -1.30 13.45
C LYS A 133 5.05 -2.34 12.61
N LEU A 134 4.87 -2.08 11.30
CA LEU A 134 4.22 -3.00 10.39
C LEU A 134 5.10 -4.23 10.21
N VAL A 135 4.60 -5.38 10.65
CA VAL A 135 5.29 -6.68 10.62
C VAL A 135 4.91 -7.47 9.37
N SER A 136 3.63 -7.49 9.00
CA SER A 136 3.18 -8.22 7.81
C SER A 136 2.21 -7.44 6.92
N ILE A 137 2.37 -7.67 5.62
CA ILE A 137 1.42 -7.30 4.57
C ILE A 137 0.88 -8.60 3.97
N GLU A 138 -0.40 -8.87 4.20
CA GLU A 138 -1.10 -10.08 3.80
C GLU A 138 -2.23 -9.80 2.79
N GLY A 139 -2.93 -10.84 2.38
CA GLY A 139 -3.96 -10.79 1.34
C GLY A 139 -3.41 -11.14 -0.03
N GLN A 140 -3.83 -10.39 -1.05
CA GLN A 140 -3.37 -10.57 -2.43
C GLN A 140 -1.89 -10.17 -2.54
N PRO A 141 -1.06 -10.92 -3.29
CA PRO A 141 0.29 -10.48 -3.62
C PRO A 141 0.26 -9.11 -4.31
N LEU A 142 1.24 -8.25 -4.01
CA LEU A 142 1.35 -6.94 -4.65
C LEU A 142 1.66 -7.12 -6.13
N ASN A 143 0.77 -6.63 -7.00
CA ASN A 143 1.03 -6.54 -8.44
C ASN A 143 1.68 -5.20 -8.74
N LEU A 144 2.92 -5.22 -9.25
CA LEU A 144 3.70 -4.02 -9.57
C LEU A 144 3.88 -3.79 -11.08
N SER A 145 3.07 -4.46 -11.91
CA SER A 145 3.24 -4.53 -13.36
C SER A 145 3.13 -3.18 -14.08
N SER A 146 2.41 -2.23 -13.46
CA SER A 146 2.21 -0.85 -13.92
C SER A 146 3.03 0.18 -13.14
N ALA A 147 3.72 -0.21 -12.07
CA ALA A 147 4.44 0.72 -11.20
C ALA A 147 5.55 1.45 -11.96
N VAL A 148 5.61 2.78 -11.86
CA VAL A 148 6.72 3.58 -12.42
C VAL A 148 7.86 3.81 -11.43
N SER A 149 7.57 3.65 -10.14
CA SER A 149 8.54 3.61 -9.05
C SER A 149 7.96 2.87 -7.85
N PHE A 150 8.80 2.25 -7.03
CA PHE A 150 8.34 1.56 -5.83
C PHE A 150 9.40 1.57 -4.72
N ASN A 151 8.99 1.87 -3.48
CA ASN A 151 9.91 1.89 -2.34
C ASN A 151 9.19 1.63 -1.01
N PHE A 152 9.68 0.65 -0.26
CA PHE A 152 9.37 0.46 1.15
C PHE A 152 10.31 1.28 2.04
N SER A 153 9.92 2.53 2.26
CA SER A 153 10.65 3.48 3.09
C SER A 153 10.26 3.38 4.56
N TYR A 154 11.24 3.13 5.42
CA TYR A 154 11.11 3.13 6.88
C TYR A 154 10.16 2.05 7.43
N LEU A 155 10.19 0.86 6.83
CA LEU A 155 9.49 -0.35 7.29
C LEU A 155 10.42 -1.27 8.10
N GLU A 156 10.90 -0.78 9.24
CA GLU A 156 11.97 -1.42 10.04
C GLU A 156 11.59 -2.79 10.62
N ALA A 157 10.32 -2.97 11.01
CA ALA A 157 9.81 -4.21 11.57
C ALA A 157 9.21 -5.18 10.54
N LEU A 158 9.19 -4.83 9.25
CA LEU A 158 8.56 -5.67 8.23
C LEU A 158 9.32 -7.00 8.09
N GLU A 159 8.58 -8.08 8.18
CA GLU A 159 9.06 -9.47 8.10
C GLU A 159 8.44 -10.21 6.92
N SER A 160 7.15 -9.96 6.63
CA SER A 160 6.40 -10.77 5.67
C SER A 160 5.58 -9.96 4.67
N PHE A 161 5.74 -10.24 3.38
CA PHE A 161 4.84 -9.79 2.32
C PHE A 161 5.03 -10.63 1.05
N ARG A 162 4.10 -10.53 0.10
CA ARG A 162 4.21 -11.20 -1.20
C ARG A 162 4.09 -10.23 -2.35
N VAL A 163 4.82 -10.51 -3.43
CA VAL A 163 4.74 -9.83 -4.72
C VAL A 163 4.32 -10.85 -5.77
N GLU A 164 3.49 -10.41 -6.72
CA GLU A 164 3.09 -11.24 -7.85
C GLU A 164 4.28 -11.49 -8.79
N ARG A 165 4.38 -12.73 -9.29
CA ARG A 165 5.50 -13.20 -10.11
C ARG A 165 5.70 -12.30 -11.33
N GLU A 166 6.96 -11.97 -11.62
CA GLU A 166 7.39 -11.23 -12.82
C GLU A 166 6.71 -9.85 -13.01
N THR A 167 6.21 -9.23 -11.93
CA THR A 167 5.57 -7.91 -12.00
C THR A 167 6.51 -6.74 -11.69
N ILE A 168 7.65 -6.97 -11.03
CA ILE A 168 8.60 -5.91 -10.68
C ILE A 168 9.43 -5.54 -11.92
N LYS A 169 9.24 -4.32 -12.46
CA LYS A 169 9.97 -3.80 -13.66
C LYS A 169 10.78 -2.52 -13.38
N VAL A 170 10.80 -2.09 -12.12
CA VAL A 170 11.46 -0.86 -11.64
C VAL A 170 12.42 -1.18 -10.51
N ASP A 171 13.36 -0.30 -10.22
CA ASP A 171 14.22 -0.46 -9.04
C ASP A 171 13.37 -0.70 -7.79
N PHE A 172 13.74 -1.72 -7.01
CA PHE A 172 12.92 -2.22 -5.92
C PHE A 172 13.66 -2.08 -4.59
N TYR A 173 13.12 -1.25 -3.70
CA TYR A 173 13.79 -0.85 -2.47
C TYR A 173 13.09 -1.44 -1.25
N VAL A 174 13.80 -2.32 -0.52
CA VAL A 174 13.41 -2.84 0.79
C VAL A 174 14.61 -2.74 1.75
N ALA A 175 15.25 -1.57 1.73
CA ALA A 175 16.52 -1.33 2.43
C ALA A 175 16.38 -1.20 3.95
N ALA A 176 15.17 -0.88 4.45
CA ALA A 176 14.93 -0.66 5.87
C ALA A 176 14.57 -1.95 6.65
N SER A 177 14.08 -2.98 5.96
CA SER A 177 13.52 -4.18 6.59
C SER A 177 14.61 -5.24 6.74
N SER A 178 15.09 -5.44 7.97
CA SER A 178 16.24 -6.33 8.25
C SER A 178 15.84 -7.79 8.52
N ASN A 179 14.56 -8.05 8.76
CA ASN A 179 14.05 -9.32 9.28
C ASN A 179 13.16 -10.10 8.30
N LEU A 180 13.24 -9.82 6.99
CA LEU A 180 12.41 -10.54 6.01
C LEU A 180 12.57 -12.06 6.13
N ASP A 181 11.44 -12.77 6.09
CA ASP A 181 11.36 -14.22 6.11
C ASP A 181 11.76 -14.83 4.76
N SER A 182 12.01 -16.15 4.74
CA SER A 182 12.49 -16.83 3.53
C SER A 182 11.45 -16.88 2.41
N GLU A 183 10.16 -16.92 2.75
CA GLU A 183 9.08 -16.96 1.76
C GLU A 183 8.95 -15.60 1.05
N THR A 184 9.09 -14.52 1.79
CA THR A 184 9.10 -13.13 1.30
C THR A 184 10.32 -12.89 0.42
N ILE A 185 11.50 -13.32 0.85
CA ILE A 185 12.71 -13.25 0.02
C ILE A 185 12.51 -13.99 -1.31
N GLN A 186 11.96 -15.22 -1.27
CA GLN A 186 11.68 -15.96 -2.50
C GLN A 186 10.60 -15.27 -3.35
N SER A 187 9.56 -14.71 -2.73
CA SER A 187 8.51 -13.98 -3.43
C SER A 187 9.05 -12.74 -4.14
N ILE A 188 10.02 -12.02 -3.56
CA ILE A 188 10.72 -10.92 -4.22
C ILE A 188 11.47 -11.42 -5.46
N VAL A 189 12.27 -12.50 -5.32
CA VAL A 189 13.05 -13.08 -6.43
C VAL A 189 12.14 -13.55 -7.58
N ASP A 190 11.03 -14.18 -7.24
CA ASP A 190 10.01 -14.61 -8.19
C ASP A 190 9.29 -13.43 -8.83
N GLY A 191 9.09 -12.34 -8.08
CA GLY A 191 8.47 -11.10 -8.51
C GLY A 191 9.29 -10.29 -9.52
N LEU A 192 10.63 -10.42 -9.52
CA LEU A 192 11.50 -9.76 -10.50
C LEU A 192 11.13 -10.16 -11.92
N ALA A 193 10.85 -9.19 -12.80
CA ALA A 193 10.66 -9.45 -14.23
C ALA A 193 11.98 -9.85 -14.90
N ASP A 194 11.91 -10.62 -15.97
CA ASP A 194 13.05 -10.85 -16.85
C ASP A 194 13.32 -9.59 -17.69
N LEU A 195 14.46 -8.95 -17.47
CA LEU A 195 14.88 -7.73 -18.17
C LEU A 195 16.02 -8.00 -19.16
N THR A 196 16.24 -9.25 -19.56
CA THR A 196 17.26 -9.60 -20.55
C THR A 196 17.00 -8.88 -21.87
N GLY A 197 18.05 -8.26 -22.41
CA GLY A 197 17.96 -7.42 -23.61
C GLY A 197 17.52 -5.97 -23.37
N GLY A 198 17.22 -5.59 -22.13
CA GLY A 198 16.91 -4.22 -21.73
C GLY A 198 17.91 -3.63 -20.73
N ASP A 199 17.53 -2.50 -20.13
CA ASP A 199 18.31 -1.87 -19.07
C ASP A 199 18.22 -2.67 -17.77
N ALA A 200 19.37 -2.89 -17.14
CA ALA A 200 19.42 -3.52 -15.83
C ALA A 200 18.73 -2.67 -14.76
N LYS A 201 18.14 -3.34 -13.76
CA LYS A 201 17.56 -2.70 -12.57
C LYS A 201 18.25 -3.16 -11.29
N THR A 202 17.98 -2.45 -10.20
CA THR A 202 18.61 -2.70 -8.91
C THR A 202 17.57 -3.17 -7.89
N LEU A 203 17.83 -4.32 -7.30
CA LEU A 203 17.18 -4.80 -6.08
C LEU A 203 18.01 -4.35 -4.88
N ILE A 204 17.44 -3.48 -4.04
CA ILE A 204 18.15 -2.85 -2.92
C ILE A 204 17.59 -3.41 -1.62
N LEU A 205 18.42 -4.16 -0.90
CA LEU A 205 18.02 -4.90 0.31
C LEU A 205 18.76 -4.38 1.53
N HIS A 206 18.18 -4.56 2.71
CA HIS A 206 18.95 -4.45 3.94
C HIS A 206 20.10 -5.47 3.93
N SER A 207 21.28 -5.09 4.44
CA SER A 207 22.49 -5.94 4.41
C SER A 207 22.27 -7.33 5.02
N THR A 208 21.54 -7.42 6.14
CA THR A 208 21.14 -8.69 6.77
C THR A 208 20.31 -9.57 5.83
N VAL A 209 19.34 -9.01 5.10
CA VAL A 209 18.49 -9.76 4.15
C VAL A 209 19.30 -10.17 2.93
N LYS A 210 20.15 -9.28 2.41
CA LYS A 210 21.09 -9.61 1.34
C LYS A 210 21.98 -10.80 1.70
N GLY A 211 22.46 -10.87 2.94
CA GLY A 211 23.24 -11.99 3.46
C GLY A 211 22.49 -13.32 3.57
N LYS A 212 21.14 -13.32 3.51
CA LYS A 212 20.31 -14.53 3.52
C LYS A 212 20.10 -15.12 2.11
N LEU A 213 20.46 -14.40 1.04
CA LEU A 213 20.29 -14.89 -0.33
C LEU A 213 21.18 -16.10 -0.59
N THR A 214 20.60 -17.14 -1.17
CA THR A 214 21.33 -18.33 -1.63
C THR A 214 22.02 -18.07 -2.97
N GLU A 215 23.01 -18.91 -3.32
CA GLU A 215 23.67 -18.84 -4.63
C GLU A 215 22.70 -18.99 -5.80
N THR A 216 21.73 -19.91 -5.68
CA THR A 216 20.68 -20.11 -6.70
C THR A 216 19.80 -18.87 -6.87
N GLN A 217 19.44 -18.20 -5.77
CA GLN A 217 18.68 -16.95 -5.82
C GLN A 217 19.50 -15.83 -6.46
N LEU A 218 20.78 -15.67 -6.09
CA LEU A 218 21.68 -14.69 -6.71
C LEU A 218 21.85 -14.92 -8.21
N ALA A 219 22.00 -16.18 -8.63
CA ALA A 219 22.07 -16.55 -10.04
C ALA A 219 20.77 -16.24 -10.79
N THR A 220 19.61 -16.48 -10.15
CA THR A 220 18.29 -16.14 -10.71
C THR A 220 18.13 -14.63 -10.89
N ILE A 221 18.48 -13.84 -9.86
CA ILE A 221 18.42 -12.38 -9.91
C ILE A 221 19.32 -11.85 -11.04
N THR A 222 20.56 -12.30 -11.09
CA THR A 222 21.54 -11.88 -12.13
C THR A 222 21.09 -12.32 -13.52
N GLY A 223 20.57 -13.55 -13.66
CA GLY A 223 20.06 -14.08 -14.93
C GLY A 223 18.90 -13.29 -15.51
N LYS A 224 18.09 -12.65 -14.67
CA LYS A 224 17.01 -11.73 -15.06
C LYS A 224 17.49 -10.31 -15.38
N ASN A 225 18.80 -10.06 -15.45
CA ASN A 225 19.42 -8.74 -15.65
C ASN A 225 19.18 -7.75 -14.49
N TRP A 226 19.20 -8.25 -13.24
CA TRP A 226 19.14 -7.43 -12.04
C TRP A 226 20.46 -7.42 -11.28
N THR A 227 20.72 -6.32 -10.59
CA THR A 227 21.84 -6.19 -9.63
C THR A 227 21.31 -6.17 -8.19
N VAL A 228 22.09 -6.66 -7.23
CA VAL A 228 21.75 -6.65 -5.80
C VAL A 228 22.64 -5.68 -5.04
N ALA A 229 22.04 -4.62 -4.51
CA ALA A 229 22.70 -3.64 -3.65
C ALA A 229 22.39 -3.89 -2.17
#